data_AF-A0A2G9ML33-F1
#
_entry.id   AF-A0A2G9ML33-F1
#
_cell.length_a   1.000
_cell.length_b   1.000
_cell.length_c   1.000
_cell.angle_alpha   90.00
_cell.angle_beta   90.00
_cell.angle_gamma   90.00
#
_symmetry.space_group_name_H-M   'P 1'
#
loop_
_entity.id
_entity.type
_entity.pdbx_description
1 polymer ?
#
loop_
_entity_poly.entity_id
_entity_poly.type
_entity_poly.pdbx_seq_one_letter_code
_entity_poly.pdbx_strand_id
1 'polypeptide(L)'
;KAQGGKERKPDKIRLARKKYDVCAPNSGIIKHIDNGLMNKIARIAGAPHDQEAGLYLYYHKGSKVKKGERLFTVYSDSSERLKYAIDVWRKLKGIEIK
;
A
#
# COMPACT_ATOMS: atom_id res chain seq x y z
N LYS A 1 -2.82 -12.46 -28.56
CA LYS A 1 -3.54 -13.27 -27.55
C LYS A 1 -2.87 -14.64 -27.43
N ALA A 2 -2.03 -14.87 -26.42
CA ALA A 2 -1.40 -16.17 -26.15
C ALA A 2 -1.86 -16.81 -24.83
N GLN A 3 -2.40 -15.99 -23.91
CA GLN A 3 -2.79 -16.38 -22.55
C GLN A 3 -4.32 -16.32 -22.31
N GLY A 4 -5.14 -16.29 -23.37
CA GLY A 4 -6.61 -16.24 -23.26
C GLY A 4 -7.21 -14.94 -22.67
N GLY A 5 -6.39 -13.95 -22.31
CA GLY A 5 -6.83 -12.68 -21.74
C GLY A 5 -7.66 -11.82 -22.72
N LYS A 6 -8.74 -11.21 -22.20
CA LYS A 6 -9.45 -10.13 -22.89
C LYS A 6 -8.68 -8.83 -22.70
N GLU A 7 -8.54 -8.03 -23.76
CA GLU A 7 -7.95 -6.69 -23.65
C GLU A 7 -8.81 -5.84 -22.71
N ARG A 8 -8.20 -5.39 -21.61
CA ARG A 8 -8.79 -4.43 -20.68
C ARG A 8 -7.93 -3.19 -20.72
N LYS A 9 -8.56 -2.01 -20.81
CA LYS A 9 -7.85 -0.74 -20.63
C LYS A 9 -7.35 -0.68 -19.18
N PRO A 10 -6.09 -0.30 -18.93
CA PRO A 10 -5.55 -0.19 -17.57
C PRO A 10 -6.43 0.63 -16.63
N ASP A 11 -7.03 1.72 -17.13
CA ASP A 11 -7.88 2.63 -16.36
C ASP A 11 -9.23 2.01 -15.91
N LYS A 12 -9.60 0.86 -16.48
CA LYS A 12 -10.82 0.12 -16.11
C LYS A 12 -10.56 -0.93 -15.03
N ILE A 13 -9.31 -1.09 -14.58
CA ILE A 13 -8.98 -1.98 -13.47
C ILE A 13 -9.48 -1.32 -12.18
N ARG A 14 -10.38 -2.00 -11.50
CA ARG A 14 -10.98 -1.49 -10.26
C ARG A 14 -10.06 -1.77 -9.09
N LEU A 15 -9.98 -0.80 -8.19
CA LEU A 15 -9.37 -0.94 -6.87
C LEU A 15 -10.48 -1.08 -5.82
N ALA A 16 -10.14 -1.69 -4.68
CA ALA A 16 -11.10 -1.93 -3.64
C ALA A 16 -11.71 -0.61 -3.13
N ARG A 17 -12.96 -0.67 -2.66
CA ARG A 17 -13.73 0.55 -2.35
C ARG A 17 -13.22 1.28 -1.12
N LYS A 18 -12.68 0.56 -0.14
CA LYS A 18 -12.16 1.15 1.09
C LYS A 18 -10.67 1.30 0.97
N LYS A 19 -10.18 2.44 1.44
CA LYS A 19 -8.77 2.76 1.41
C LYS A 19 -8.35 3.55 2.63
N TYR A 20 -7.07 3.47 2.96
CA TYR A 20 -6.46 4.27 4.00
C TYR A 20 -5.08 4.76 3.56
N ASP A 21 -4.87 6.07 3.68
CA ASP A 21 -3.61 6.72 3.33
C ASP A 21 -2.70 6.77 4.55
N VAL A 22 -1.50 6.22 4.42
CA VAL A 22 -0.44 6.33 5.42
C VAL A 22 0.45 7.51 5.05
N CYS A 23 0.44 8.54 5.89
CA CYS A 23 1.21 9.76 5.66
C CYS A 23 2.56 9.77 6.39
N ALA A 24 3.50 10.54 5.85
CA ALA A 24 4.84 10.73 6.41
C ALA A 24 4.75 11.49 7.74
N PRO A 25 5.29 10.95 8.85
CA PRO A 25 5.25 11.61 10.16
C PRO A 25 6.14 12.85 10.23
N ASN A 26 7.18 12.93 9.38
CA ASN A 26 8.14 14.01 9.30
C ASN A 26 8.62 14.20 7.85
N SER A 27 9.29 15.32 7.58
CA SER A 27 9.96 15.58 6.30
C SER A 27 11.37 14.97 6.32
N GLY A 28 11.84 14.47 5.19
CA GLY A 28 13.19 13.92 5.06
C GLY A 28 13.35 13.06 3.81
N ILE A 29 14.33 12.17 3.82
CA ILE A 29 14.64 11.21 2.76
C ILE A 29 14.30 9.81 3.26
N ILE A 30 13.55 9.04 2.46
CA ILE A 30 13.29 7.63 2.75
C ILE A 30 14.60 6.84 2.67
N LYS A 31 15.09 6.34 3.80
CA LYS A 31 16.33 5.54 3.87
C LYS A 31 16.07 4.06 3.70
N HIS A 32 14.95 3.58 4.23
CA HIS A 32 14.60 2.17 4.21
C HIS A 32 13.09 1.95 4.08
N ILE A 33 12.72 0.90 3.34
CA ILE A 33 11.36 0.37 3.24
C ILE A 33 11.47 -1.15 3.45
N ASP A 34 10.78 -1.66 4.46
CA ASP A 34 10.71 -3.09 4.76
C ASP A 34 9.70 -3.78 3.83
N ASN A 35 10.21 -4.46 2.80
CA ASN A 35 9.40 -5.21 1.84
C ASN A 35 8.62 -6.37 2.49
N GLY A 36 9.16 -6.99 3.54
CA GLY A 36 8.50 -8.07 4.27
C GLY A 36 7.25 -7.55 4.99
N LEU A 37 7.37 -6.39 5.64
CA LEU A 37 6.22 -5.73 6.25
C LEU A 37 5.21 -5.24 5.20
N MET A 38 5.66 -4.64 4.09
CA MET A 38 4.75 -4.20 3.02
C MET A 38 3.96 -5.38 2.46
N ASN A 39 4.62 -6.50 2.17
CA ASN A 39 3.96 -7.72 1.71
C ASN A 39 2.94 -8.22 2.75
N LYS A 40 3.31 -8.25 4.04
CA LYS A 40 2.40 -8.65 5.12
C LYS A 40 1.16 -7.76 5.18
N ILE A 41 1.30 -6.44 5.07
CA ILE A 41 0.17 -5.50 5.08
C ILE A 41 -0.74 -5.74 3.86
N ALA A 42 -0.17 -5.92 2.66
CA ALA A 42 -0.94 -6.24 1.46
C ALA A 42 -1.75 -7.54 1.61
N ARG A 43 -1.13 -8.57 2.20
CA ARG A 43 -1.78 -9.86 2.48
C ARG A 43 -2.93 -9.74 3.47
N ILE A 44 -2.72 -8.97 4.55
CA ILE A 44 -3.78 -8.70 5.53
C ILE A 44 -4.94 -7.95 4.88
N ALA A 45 -4.64 -7.00 3.99
CA ALA A 45 -5.67 -6.23 3.28
C ALA A 45 -6.57 -7.09 2.37
N GLY A 46 -6.11 -8.27 1.94
CA GLY A 46 -6.90 -9.23 1.17
C GLY A 46 -6.17 -9.82 -0.04
N ALA A 47 -5.02 -9.27 -0.42
CA ALA A 47 -4.25 -9.78 -1.54
C ALA A 47 -3.65 -11.18 -1.22
N PRO A 48 -3.51 -12.08 -2.19
CA PRO A 48 -3.88 -11.96 -3.61
C PRO A 48 -5.32 -12.40 -3.92
N HIS A 49 -6.07 -12.94 -2.94
CA HIS A 49 -7.42 -13.47 -3.16
C HIS A 49 -8.40 -12.37 -3.59
N ASP A 50 -8.34 -11.23 -2.91
CA ASP A 50 -9.06 -10.02 -3.31
C ASP A 50 -8.18 -9.23 -4.28
N GLN A 51 -8.38 -9.42 -5.59
CA GLN A 51 -7.51 -8.82 -6.63
C GLN A 51 -7.50 -7.28 -6.63
N GLU A 52 -8.56 -6.67 -6.11
CA GLU A 52 -8.69 -5.21 -5.98
C GLU A 52 -8.01 -4.67 -4.70
N ALA A 53 -7.60 -5.56 -3.77
CA ALA A 53 -6.93 -5.21 -2.53
C ALA A 53 -5.41 -5.21 -2.69
N GLY A 54 -4.72 -4.46 -1.82
CA GLY A 54 -3.26 -4.39 -1.82
C GLY A 54 -2.72 -3.05 -1.37
N LEU A 55 -1.54 -2.69 -1.88
CA LEU A 55 -0.83 -1.46 -1.54
C LEU A 55 -0.48 -0.68 -2.81
N TYR A 56 -0.56 0.65 -2.72
CA TYR A 56 0.04 1.56 -3.69
C TYR A 56 1.12 2.40 -3.01
N LEU A 57 2.38 2.24 -3.41
CA LEU A 57 3.50 3.01 -2.89
C LEU A 57 3.68 4.28 -3.74
N TYR A 58 3.67 5.46 -3.13
CA TYR A 58 3.91 6.72 -3.83
C TYR A 58 5.39 7.07 -3.95
N TYR A 59 6.21 6.51 -3.07
CA TYR A 59 7.63 6.82 -2.98
C TYR A 59 8.48 5.57 -2.81
N HIS A 60 9.72 5.66 -3.25
CA HIS A 60 10.73 4.61 -3.14
C HIS A 60 11.90 5.08 -2.26
N LYS A 61 12.78 4.15 -1.91
CA LYS A 61 14.05 4.45 -1.23
C LYS A 61 14.79 5.57 -1.97
N GLY A 62 15.28 6.57 -1.23
CA GLY A 62 15.97 7.74 -1.75
C GLY A 62 15.05 8.93 -2.09
N SER A 63 13.73 8.75 -2.08
CA SER A 63 12.79 9.84 -2.33
C SER A 63 12.80 10.84 -1.19
N LYS A 64 12.70 12.14 -1.53
CA LYS A 64 12.40 13.21 -0.57
C LYS A 64 10.90 13.25 -0.33
N VAL A 65 10.50 13.31 0.93
CA VAL A 65 9.11 13.41 1.36
C VAL A 65 8.94 14.55 2.35
N LYS A 66 7.77 15.18 2.36
CA LYS A 66 7.38 16.18 3.35
C LYS A 66 6.44 15.56 4.38
N LYS A 67 6.47 16.09 5.61
CA LYS A 67 5.49 15.74 6.65
C LYS A 67 4.07 15.88 6.10
N GLY A 68 3.27 14.83 6.27
CA GLY A 68 1.89 14.76 5.78
C GLY A 68 1.72 14.22 4.36
N GLU A 69 2.79 14.05 3.58
CA GLU A 69 2.70 13.41 2.25
C GLU A 69 2.37 11.92 2.36
N ARG A 70 1.59 11.41 1.42
CA ARG A 70 1.15 10.01 1.41
C ARG A 70 2.31 9.12 1.02
N LEU A 71 2.76 8.26 1.94
CA LEU A 71 3.81 7.27 1.66
C LEU A 71 3.24 6.11 0.85
N PHE A 72 2.09 5.58 1.28
CA PHE A 72 1.37 4.54 0.59
C PHE A 72 -0.12 4.54 0.94
N THR A 73 -0.93 3.94 0.07
CA THR A 73 -2.35 3.69 0.31
C THR A 73 -2.58 2.18 0.43
N VAL A 74 -3.33 1.77 1.46
CA VAL A 74 -3.85 0.42 1.62
C VAL A 74 -5.25 0.35 1.01
N TYR A 75 -5.51 -0.62 0.14
CA TYR A 75 -6.82 -0.89 -0.46
C TYR A 75 -7.37 -2.22 0.06
N SER A 76 -8.64 -2.24 0.49
CA SER A 76 -9.35 -3.45 0.93
C SER A 76 -10.86 -3.27 0.79
N ASP A 77 -11.61 -4.35 0.53
CA ASP A 77 -13.08 -4.30 0.57
C ASP A 77 -13.64 -4.61 1.96
N SER A 78 -12.82 -5.17 2.86
CA SER A 78 -13.20 -5.44 4.26
C SER A 78 -12.70 -4.32 5.18
N SER A 79 -13.62 -3.73 5.94
CA SER A 79 -13.26 -2.69 6.92
C SER A 79 -12.40 -3.25 8.05
N GLU A 80 -12.66 -4.51 8.42
CA GLU A 80 -11.94 -5.21 9.48
C GLU A 80 -10.50 -5.51 9.06
N ARG A 81 -10.31 -6.06 7.84
CA ARG A 81 -8.99 -6.30 7.26
C ARG A 81 -8.20 -5.00 7.11
N LEU A 82 -8.84 -3.94 6.62
CA LEU A 82 -8.21 -2.62 6.50
C LEU A 82 -7.74 -2.11 7.86
N LYS A 83 -8.61 -2.16 8.88
CA LYS A 83 -8.28 -1.74 10.24
C LYS A 83 -7.10 -2.56 10.79
N TYR A 84 -7.14 -3.88 10.67
CA TYR A 84 -6.08 -4.75 11.16
C TYR A 84 -4.74 -4.51 10.44
N ALA A 85 -4.76 -4.29 9.13
CA ALA A 85 -3.58 -3.92 8.34
C ALA A 85 -2.93 -2.62 8.86
N ILE A 86 -3.74 -1.61 9.17
CA ILE A 86 -3.28 -0.32 9.73
C ILE A 86 -2.70 -0.50 11.13
N ASP A 87 -3.34 -1.31 11.98
CA ASP A 87 -2.87 -1.57 13.34
C ASP A 87 -1.51 -2.28 13.34
N VAL A 88 -1.33 -3.28 12.46
CA VAL A 88 -0.04 -3.97 12.26
C VAL A 88 1.03 -2.99 11.76
N TRP A 89 0.69 -2.13 10.79
CA TRP A 89 1.59 -1.09 10.31
C TRP A 89 2.04 -0.15 11.43
N ARG A 90 1.11 0.37 12.23
CA ARG A 90 1.39 1.30 13.34
C ARG A 90 2.32 0.70 14.39
N LYS A 91 2.23 -0.62 14.62
CA LYS A 91 3.06 -1.34 15.59
C LYS A 91 4.50 -1.54 15.08
N LEU A 92 4.68 -1.87 13.79
CA LEU A 92 5.97 -2.30 13.26
C LEU A 92 6.77 -1.20 12.55
N LYS A 93 6.11 -0.18 11.98
CA LYS A 93 6.71 1.01 11.35
C LYS A 93 7.89 0.70 10.41
N GLY A 94 7.63 0.05 9.29
CA GLY A 94 8.67 -0.38 8.33
C GLY A 94 9.10 0.65 7.28
N ILE A 95 8.95 1.96 7.52
CA ILE A 95 9.54 3.01 6.68
C ILE A 95 10.36 3.94 7.57
N GLU A 96 11.63 4.11 7.22
CA GLU A 96 12.56 5.00 7.93
C GLU A 96 12.80 6.27 7.09
N ILE A 97 12.57 7.43 7.71
CA ILE A 97 12.80 8.75 7.12
C ILE A 97 13.88 9.45 7.95
N LYS A 98 14.92 9.95 7.29
CA LYS A 98 16.00 10.75 7.90
C LYS A 98 16.09 12.14 7.29
#